data_AF-A0AB38DMM1-F1
#
_entry.id   AF-A0AB38DMM1-F1
#
_cell.length_a   1.000
_cell.length_b   1.000
_cell.length_c   1.000
_cell.angle_alpha   90.00
_cell.angle_beta   90.00
_cell.angle_gamma   90.00
#
_symmetry.space_group_name_H-M   'P 1'
#
loop_
_entity.id
_entity.type
_entity.pdbx_description
1 polymer ?
#
loop_
_entity_poly.entity_id
_entity_poly.type
_entity_poly.pdbx_seq_one_letter_code
_entity_poly.pdbx_strand_id
1 'polypeptide(L)'
;MINRTNSKSAGDVLIDRITADMKEAGLAPDGREFEWLEQARHLANRIAELEECITADGLTVVLNSGRAVLHPAVAEVRQHRAALARVLAGIQMEETSVKDPTKQKAAQAKWRAHNEARKRAQGIG
;
A
#
# COMPACT_ATOMS: atom_id res chain seq x y z
N MET A 1 -37.35 -0.72 1.99
CA MET A 1 -36.17 -1.47 1.49
C MET A 1 -35.40 -0.56 0.56
N ILE A 2 -34.27 -0.01 1.01
CA ILE A 2 -33.45 0.87 0.18
C ILE A 2 -32.61 -0.03 -0.71
N ASN A 3 -32.77 0.13 -2.02
CA ASN A 3 -32.01 -0.55 -3.06
C ASN A 3 -30.53 -0.12 -2.90
N ARG A 4 -29.68 -0.93 -2.25
CA ARG A 4 -28.23 -0.70 -2.22
C ARG A 4 -27.74 -0.83 -3.65
N THR A 5 -27.60 0.30 -4.33
CA THR A 5 -26.92 0.36 -5.61
C THR A 5 -25.53 -0.23 -5.44
N ASN A 6 -25.14 -1.07 -6.40
CA ASN A 6 -23.87 -1.76 -6.52
C ASN A 6 -22.73 -0.76 -6.82
N SER A 7 -22.60 0.28 -5.99
CA SER A 7 -21.60 1.33 -6.14
C SER A 7 -20.27 0.82 -5.62
N LYS A 8 -19.25 0.86 -6.47
CA LYS A 8 -17.87 0.56 -6.09
C LYS A 8 -17.43 1.50 -4.95
N SER A 9 -16.74 0.94 -3.97
CA SER A 9 -16.13 1.74 -2.89
C SER A 9 -14.96 2.57 -3.43
N ALA A 10 -14.51 3.58 -2.66
CA ALA A 10 -13.35 4.38 -3.06
C ALA A 10 -12.09 3.53 -3.27
N GLY A 11 -11.91 2.51 -2.43
CA GLY A 11 -10.87 1.50 -2.56
C GLY A 11 -11.03 0.67 -3.82
N ASP A 12 -12.24 0.21 -4.16
CA ASP A 12 -12.45 -0.55 -5.39
C ASP A 12 -12.07 0.26 -6.63
N VAL A 13 -12.47 1.54 -6.67
CA VAL A 13 -12.11 2.46 -7.76
C VAL A 13 -10.59 2.65 -7.84
N LEU A 14 -9.90 2.75 -6.69
CA LEU A 14 -8.44 2.88 -6.65
C LEU A 14 -7.75 1.63 -7.21
N ILE A 15 -8.14 0.43 -6.74
CA ILE A 15 -7.50 -0.82 -7.16
C ILE A 15 -7.77 -1.13 -8.63
N ASP A 16 -8.97 -0.83 -9.12
CA ASP A 16 -9.31 -0.99 -10.53
C ASP A 16 -8.39 -0.16 -11.43
N ARG A 17 -8.12 1.11 -11.05
CA ARG A 17 -7.21 1.98 -11.80
C ARG A 17 -5.79 1.45 -11.78
N ILE A 18 -5.25 1.11 -10.61
CA ILE A 18 -3.88 0.60 -10.48
C ILE A 18 -3.73 -0.71 -11.28
N THR A 19 -4.69 -1.62 -11.18
CA THR A 19 -4.64 -2.90 -11.91
C THR A 19 -4.77 -2.72 -13.42
N ALA A 20 -5.56 -1.73 -13.86
CA ALA A 20 -5.66 -1.37 -15.28
C ALA A 20 -4.31 -0.84 -15.81
N ASP A 21 -3.66 0.06 -15.06
CA ASP A 21 -2.35 0.60 -15.41
C ASP A 21 -1.27 -0.51 -15.47
N MET A 22 -1.25 -1.41 -14.47
CA MET A 22 -0.34 -2.57 -14.49
C MET A 22 -0.57 -3.46 -15.70
N LYS A 23 -1.84 -3.74 -16.03
CA LYS A 23 -2.19 -4.56 -17.19
C LYS A 23 -1.78 -3.90 -18.52
N GLU A 24 -1.94 -2.59 -18.64
CA GLU A 24 -1.48 -1.83 -19.81
C GLU A 24 0.05 -1.93 -19.97
N ALA A 25 0.78 -1.95 -18.85
CA ALA A 25 2.21 -2.20 -18.80
C ALA A 25 2.62 -3.67 -18.98
N GLY A 26 1.67 -4.60 -19.17
CA GLY A 26 1.94 -6.04 -19.29
C GLY A 26 2.34 -6.72 -17.98
N LEU A 27 2.09 -6.07 -16.84
CA LEU A 27 2.41 -6.55 -15.50
C LEU A 27 1.20 -7.23 -14.85
N ALA A 28 1.49 -8.13 -13.91
CA ALA A 28 0.51 -8.73 -13.02
C ALA A 28 1.03 -8.64 -11.58
N PRO A 29 0.18 -8.31 -10.58
CA PRO A 29 0.61 -8.25 -9.19
C PRO A 29 1.14 -9.61 -8.71
N ASP A 30 2.28 -9.59 -8.05
CA ASP A 30 2.75 -10.73 -7.27
C ASP A 30 1.98 -10.84 -5.93
N GLY A 31 2.24 -11.91 -5.17
CA GLY A 31 1.55 -12.13 -3.90
C GLY A 31 1.80 -11.03 -2.84
N ARG A 32 2.96 -10.37 -2.87
CA ARG A 32 3.26 -9.26 -1.96
C ARG A 32 2.53 -7.99 -2.40
N GLU A 33 2.47 -7.74 -3.71
CA GLU A 33 1.74 -6.61 -4.28
C GLU A 33 0.23 -6.74 -4.06
N PHE A 34 -0.31 -7.97 -4.07
CA PHE A 34 -1.71 -8.20 -3.72
C PHE A 34 -2.03 -7.74 -2.30
N GLU A 35 -1.17 -8.05 -1.32
CA GLU A 35 -1.33 -7.60 0.07
C GLU A 35 -1.23 -6.07 0.21
N TRP A 36 -0.39 -5.42 -0.61
CA TRP A 36 -0.31 -3.95 -0.64
C TRP A 36 -1.53 -3.31 -1.31
N LEU A 37 -2.04 -3.90 -2.39
CA LEU A 37 -3.28 -3.46 -3.03
C LEU A 37 -4.46 -3.56 -2.06
N GLU A 38 -4.55 -4.64 -1.28
CA GLU A 38 -5.64 -4.76 -0.31
C GLU A 38 -5.51 -3.75 0.84
N GLN A 39 -4.31 -3.51 1.33
CA GLN A 39 -4.08 -2.42 2.31
C GLN A 39 -4.42 -1.04 1.72
N ALA A 40 -4.07 -0.78 0.46
CA ALA A 40 -4.43 0.46 -0.22
C ALA A 40 -5.95 0.61 -0.35
N ARG A 41 -6.67 -0.48 -0.67
CA ARG A 41 -8.15 -0.51 -0.71
C ARG A 41 -8.75 -0.08 0.62
N HIS A 42 -8.30 -0.69 1.72
CA HIS A 42 -8.82 -0.38 3.05
C HIS A 42 -8.53 1.05 3.47
N LEU A 43 -7.31 1.55 3.21
CA LEU A 43 -6.93 2.92 3.52
C LEU A 43 -7.77 3.93 2.72
N ALA A 44 -7.98 3.68 1.43
CA ALA A 44 -8.82 4.55 0.59
C ALA A 44 -10.28 4.58 1.06
N ASN A 45 -10.85 3.43 1.45
CA ASN A 45 -12.19 3.38 2.03
C ASN A 45 -12.27 4.17 3.33
N ARG A 46 -11.29 4.00 4.23
CA ARG A 46 -11.28 4.72 5.50
C ARG A 46 -11.15 6.23 5.31
N ILE A 47 -10.35 6.68 4.35
CA ILE A 47 -10.24 8.10 4.00
C ILE A 47 -11.59 8.63 3.54
N ALA A 48 -12.29 7.92 2.65
CA ALA A 48 -13.59 8.35 2.15
C ALA A 48 -14.63 8.45 3.27
N GLU A 49 -14.70 7.46 4.17
CA GLU A 49 -15.58 7.50 5.35
C GLU A 49 -15.29 8.70 6.26
N LEU A 50 -14.02 8.97 6.54
CA LEU A 50 -13.63 10.10 7.40
C LEU A 50 -13.90 11.45 6.74
N GLU A 51 -13.70 11.55 5.42
CA GLU A 51 -14.02 12.74 4.63
C GLU A 51 -15.54 12.99 4.57
N GLU A 52 -16.35 11.95 4.53
CA GLU A 52 -17.81 12.04 4.65
C GLU A 52 -18.22 12.60 6.01
N CYS A 53 -17.61 12.12 7.12
CA CYS A 53 -17.84 12.69 8.45
C CYS A 53 -17.48 14.19 8.50
N ILE A 54 -16.31 14.57 7.98
CA ILE A 54 -15.87 15.98 7.95
C ILE A 54 -16.83 16.82 7.08
N THR A 55 -17.35 16.25 6.00
CA THR A 55 -18.30 16.95 5.12
C THR A 55 -19.63 17.18 5.83
N ALA A 56 -20.10 16.22 6.62
CA ALA A 56 -21.33 16.33 7.40
C ALA A 56 -21.20 17.31 8.58
N ASP A 57 -20.10 17.23 9.34
CA ASP A 57 -19.94 17.94 10.61
C ASP A 57 -19.18 19.28 10.46
N GLY A 58 -18.47 19.46 9.34
CA GLY A 58 -17.57 20.58 9.11
C GLY A 58 -16.15 20.36 9.66
N LEU A 59 -15.25 21.29 9.34
CA LEU A 59 -13.84 21.22 9.76
C LEU A 59 -13.63 21.48 11.26
N THR A 60 -14.61 22.08 11.94
CA THR A 60 -14.53 22.46 13.34
C THR A 60 -15.79 21.99 14.05
N VAL A 61 -15.62 21.36 15.21
CA VAL A 61 -16.71 20.90 16.06
C VAL A 61 -16.69 21.65 17.39
N VAL A 62 -17.86 21.85 17.99
CA VAL A 62 -17.98 22.50 19.29
C VAL A 62 -18.12 21.43 20.36
N LEU A 63 -17.21 21.42 21.33
CA LEU A 63 -17.28 20.51 22.47
C LEU A 63 -18.40 20.94 23.43
N ASN A 64 -18.84 20.03 24.30
CA ASN A 64 -19.83 20.33 25.35
C ASN A 64 -19.45 21.51 26.25
N SER A 65 -18.15 21.84 26.34
CA SER A 65 -17.64 23.03 27.05
C SER A 65 -17.83 24.36 26.31
N GLY A 66 -18.40 24.34 25.09
CA GLY A 66 -18.53 25.50 24.22
C GLY A 66 -17.26 25.84 23.42
N ARG A 67 -16.15 25.11 23.63
CA ARG A 67 -14.90 25.33 22.90
C ARG A 67 -14.99 24.74 21.49
N ALA A 68 -14.69 25.56 20.48
CA ALA A 68 -14.48 25.12 19.11
C ALA A 68 -13.10 24.47 18.96
N VAL A 69 -13.04 23.27 18.38
CA VAL A 69 -11.82 22.51 18.10
C VAL A 69 -11.85 21.93 16.70
N LEU A 70 -10.69 21.64 16.13
CA LEU A 70 -10.59 20.95 14.84
C LEU A 70 -11.28 19.59 14.93
N HIS A 71 -12.05 19.23 13.90
CA HIS A 71 -12.72 17.94 13.83
C HIS A 71 -11.67 16.79 13.93
N PRO A 72 -11.81 15.82 14.85
CA PRO A 72 -10.80 14.77 15.07
C PRO A 72 -10.41 13.99 13.80
N ALA A 73 -11.39 13.69 12.95
CA ALA A 73 -11.17 13.04 11.66
C ALA A 73 -10.17 13.77 10.74
N VAL A 74 -9.95 15.09 10.88
CA VAL A 74 -8.99 15.82 10.05
C VAL A 74 -7.56 15.31 10.26
N ALA A 75 -7.17 15.04 11.51
CA ALA A 75 -5.85 14.50 11.80
C ALA A 75 -5.74 13.04 11.31
N GLU A 76 -6.80 12.26 11.48
CA GLU A 76 -6.87 10.87 11.01
C GLU A 76 -6.73 10.77 9.49
N VAL A 77 -7.44 11.61 8.72
CA VAL A 77 -7.33 11.66 7.25
C VAL A 77 -5.89 11.93 6.83
N ARG A 78 -5.19 12.86 7.50
CA ARG A 78 -3.78 13.15 7.20
C ARG A 78 -2.89 11.94 7.43
N GLN A 79 -3.09 11.21 8.53
CA GLN A 79 -2.32 10.00 8.83
C GLN A 79 -2.60 8.89 7.81
N HIS A 80 -3.87 8.67 7.45
CA HIS A 80 -4.24 7.67 6.46
C HIS A 80 -3.71 8.01 5.07
N ARG A 81 -3.74 9.28 4.65
CA ARG A 81 -3.12 9.71 3.38
C ARG A 81 -1.60 9.46 3.37
N ALA A 82 -0.92 9.74 4.48
CA ALA A 82 0.51 9.45 4.62
C ALA A 82 0.82 7.94 4.64
N ALA A 83 -0.07 7.12 5.19
CA ALA A 83 0.03 5.66 5.13
C ALA A 83 -0.21 5.13 3.72
N LEU A 84 -1.26 5.62 3.04
CA LEU A 84 -1.61 5.25 1.68
C LEU A 84 -0.45 5.58 0.72
N ALA A 85 0.14 6.76 0.82
CA ALA A 85 1.31 7.13 0.03
C ALA A 85 2.48 6.13 0.19
N ARG A 86 2.71 5.63 1.41
CA ARG A 86 3.76 4.62 1.68
C ARG A 86 3.42 3.25 1.12
N VAL A 87 2.16 2.82 1.22
CA VAL A 87 1.70 1.54 0.65
C VAL A 87 1.79 1.57 -0.87
N LEU A 88 1.33 2.66 -1.50
CA LEU A 88 1.38 2.83 -2.95
C LEU A 88 2.81 2.88 -3.48
N ALA A 89 3.74 3.52 -2.75
CA ALA A 89 5.16 3.52 -3.10
C ALA A 89 5.81 2.13 -3.05
N GLY A 90 5.18 1.15 -2.40
CA GLY A 90 5.63 -0.24 -2.42
C GLY A 90 5.28 -0.94 -3.73
N ILE A 91 4.16 -0.63 -4.36
CA ILE A 91 3.63 -1.35 -5.52
C ILE A 91 4.48 -1.03 -6.76
N GLN A 92 5.00 -2.07 -7.42
CA GLN A 92 5.85 -1.91 -8.59
C GLN A 92 4.98 -1.75 -9.84
N MET A 93 4.93 -0.52 -10.38
CA MET A 93 4.13 -0.17 -11.55
C MET A 93 4.88 -0.29 -12.88
N GLU A 94 6.18 -0.57 -12.84
CA GLU A 94 7.06 -0.66 -14.01
C GLU A 94 7.98 -1.86 -13.88
N GLU A 95 8.39 -2.47 -14.99
CA GLU A 95 9.40 -3.53 -14.93
C GLU A 95 10.76 -2.96 -14.51
N THR A 96 11.11 -3.10 -13.23
CA THR A 96 12.46 -2.75 -12.75
C THR A 96 13.49 -3.68 -13.36
N SER A 97 14.15 -3.24 -14.44
CA SER A 97 15.31 -3.89 -15.05
C SER A 97 16.51 -4.00 -14.07
N VAL A 98 16.47 -3.27 -12.94
CA VAL A 98 17.51 -3.32 -11.92
C VAL A 98 17.26 -4.49 -10.98
N LYS A 99 17.90 -5.63 -11.26
CA LYS A 99 17.99 -6.82 -10.40
C LYS A 99 17.94 -6.45 -8.91
N ASP A 100 16.83 -6.78 -8.25
CA ASP A 100 16.56 -6.50 -6.84
C ASP A 100 17.80 -6.77 -5.95
N PRO A 101 18.38 -5.73 -5.31
CA PRO A 101 19.63 -5.86 -4.56
C PRO A 101 19.49 -6.78 -3.33
N THR A 102 18.28 -6.97 -2.81
CA THR A 102 17.99 -7.91 -1.71
C THR A 102 18.00 -9.34 -2.24
N LYS A 103 17.37 -9.60 -3.39
CA LYS A 103 17.45 -10.90 -4.08
C LYS A 103 18.88 -11.21 -4.51
N GLN A 104 19.67 -10.21 -4.93
CA GLN A 104 21.10 -10.39 -5.22
C GLN A 104 21.91 -10.75 -3.98
N LYS A 105 21.72 -10.05 -2.86
CA LYS A 105 22.43 -10.37 -1.60
C LYS A 105 22.13 -11.80 -1.14
N ALA A 106 20.87 -12.23 -1.21
CA ALA A 106 20.47 -13.60 -0.85
C ALA A 106 21.07 -14.65 -1.82
N ALA A 107 21.04 -14.39 -3.13
CA ALA A 107 21.63 -15.28 -4.13
C ALA A 107 23.16 -15.37 -3.98
N GLN A 108 23.83 -14.23 -3.75
CA GLN A 108 25.28 -14.18 -3.52
C GLN A 108 25.67 -14.89 -2.21
N ALA A 109 24.89 -14.77 -1.13
CA ALA A 109 25.14 -15.48 0.11
C ALA A 109 25.06 -17.01 -0.08
N LYS A 110 24.05 -17.50 -0.81
CA LYS A 110 23.91 -18.91 -1.18
C LYS A 110 25.09 -19.40 -2.03
N TRP A 111 25.51 -18.62 -3.02
CA TRP A 111 26.64 -18.97 -3.89
C TRP A 111 27.99 -18.96 -3.17
N ARG A 112 28.21 -17.98 -2.27
CA ARG A 112 29.39 -17.93 -1.40
C ARG A 112 29.46 -19.13 -0.48
N ALA A 113 28.36 -19.47 0.19
CA ALA A 113 28.28 -20.65 1.07
C ALA A 113 28.54 -21.96 0.31
N HIS A 114 27.99 -22.10 -0.90
CA HIS A 114 28.24 -23.25 -1.77
C HIS A 114 29.72 -23.35 -2.20
N ASN A 115 30.35 -22.24 -2.57
CA ASN A 115 31.76 -22.21 -2.95
C ASN A 115 32.70 -22.45 -1.77
N GLU A 116 32.39 -21.93 -0.59
CA GLU A 116 33.15 -22.21 0.64
C GLU A 116 33.05 -23.69 1.03
N ALA A 117 31.87 -24.28 0.94
CA ALA A 117 31.68 -25.72 1.17
C ALA A 117 32.49 -26.54 0.16
N ARG A 118 32.49 -26.14 -1.11
CA ARG A 118 33.27 -26.81 -2.17
C ARG A 118 34.78 -26.67 -1.97
N LYS A 119 35.29 -25.50 -1.56
CA LYS A 119 36.72 -25.29 -1.25
C LYS A 119 37.18 -26.12 -0.06
N ARG A 120 36.35 -26.20 1.00
CA ARG A 120 36.61 -27.08 2.16
C ARG A 120 36.65 -28.56 1.78
N ALA A 121 35.76 -29.00 0.89
CA ALA A 121 35.75 -30.37 0.40
C ALA A 121 36.95 -30.71 -0.51
N GLN A 122 37.55 -29.69 -1.16
CA GLN A 122 38.71 -29.84 -2.03
C GLN A 122 40.06 -29.61 -1.33
N GLY A 123 40.06 -29.26 -0.03
CA GLY A 123 41.28 -29.09 0.77
C GLY A 123 42.13 -27.87 0.40
N ILE A 124 41.57 -26.90 -0.34
CA ILE A 124 42.27 -25.66 -0.70
C ILE A 124 41.80 -24.56 0.25
N GLY A 125 42.61 -24.29 1.27
CA GLY A 125 42.52 -23.14 2.18
C GLY A 125 43.33 -21.97 1.64
#